data_AF-A0A2S6R4V7-F1
#
_entry.id   AF-A0A2S6R4V7-F1
#
_cell.length_a   1.000
_cell.length_b   1.000
_cell.length_c   1.000
_cell.angle_alpha   90.00
_cell.angle_beta   90.00
_cell.angle_gamma   90.00
#
_symmetry.space_group_name_H-M   'P 1'
#
loop_
_entity.id
_entity.type
_entity.pdbx_description
1 polymer ?
#
loop_
_entity_poly.entity_id
_entity_poly.type
_entity_poly.pdbx_seq_one_letter_code
_entity_poly.pdbx_strand_id
1 'polypeptide(L)'
;MPDNSTGFRFPAGRRAVAGTLALLVALSLVIAACAGPPEIAVPPADGIAAELDVAESGAAARLGASVRFQTISHGPDAPVAGDAFAGLHNFLAESLPKVHATLERETVSGHSLIYTWHGRDPEHRPILC
;
A
#
# COMPACT_ATOMS: atom_id res chain seq x y z
N MET A 1 73.33 -26.84 16.22
CA MET A 1 72.61 -27.67 15.24
C MET A 1 71.45 -28.32 15.96
N PRO A 2 70.18 -28.24 15.49
CA PRO A 2 69.61 -27.38 14.44
C PRO A 2 68.32 -26.63 14.91
N ASP A 3 68.00 -25.46 14.34
CA ASP A 3 66.96 -25.20 13.31
C ASP A 3 65.56 -25.72 13.68
N ASN A 4 64.60 -24.79 13.81
CA ASN A 4 63.28 -25.03 13.21
C ASN A 4 62.63 -23.70 12.80
N SER A 5 63.00 -23.26 11.61
CA SER A 5 62.18 -22.49 10.70
C SER A 5 60.70 -22.94 10.73
N THR A 6 59.77 -21.98 10.80
CA THR A 6 58.43 -22.14 10.20
C THR A 6 57.77 -20.77 10.09
N GLY A 7 57.80 -20.23 8.86
CA GLY A 7 57.10 -19.01 8.51
C GLY A 7 55.60 -19.18 8.71
N PHE A 8 55.00 -18.31 9.51
CA PHE A 8 53.54 -18.17 9.54
C PHE A 8 53.12 -17.29 8.36
N ARG A 9 52.95 -17.96 7.22
CA ARG A 9 52.51 -17.36 5.95
C ARG A 9 51.00 -17.15 6.01
N PHE A 10 50.54 -15.93 6.36
CA PHE A 10 49.12 -15.57 6.22
C PHE A 10 48.93 -14.27 5.42
N PRO A 11 49.10 -14.29 4.08
CA PRO A 11 48.67 -13.18 3.23
C PRO A 11 47.19 -13.25 2.79
N ALA A 12 46.45 -14.34 3.09
CA ALA A 12 45.12 -14.57 2.53
C ALA A 12 43.94 -14.00 3.35
N GLY A 13 44.02 -14.02 4.68
CA GLY A 13 42.90 -13.63 5.56
C GLY A 13 42.58 -12.13 5.56
N ARG A 14 43.61 -11.27 5.54
CA ARG A 14 43.42 -9.80 5.52
C ARG A 14 42.74 -9.30 4.25
N ARG A 15 43.01 -9.95 3.10
CA ARG A 15 42.40 -9.59 1.81
C ARG A 15 40.95 -10.04 1.74
N ALA A 16 40.63 -11.21 2.27
CA ALA A 16 39.25 -11.71 2.37
C ALA A 16 38.40 -10.83 3.30
N VAL A 17 38.92 -10.47 4.48
CA VAL A 17 38.23 -9.58 5.43
C VAL A 17 38.03 -8.18 4.85
N ALA A 18 39.04 -7.64 4.15
CA ALA A 18 38.93 -6.34 3.47
C ALA A 18 37.88 -6.37 2.34
N GLY A 19 37.81 -7.48 1.58
CA GLY A 19 36.80 -7.67 0.53
C GLY A 19 35.38 -7.71 1.08
N THR A 20 35.15 -8.45 2.16
CA THR A 20 33.84 -8.52 2.82
C THR A 20 33.43 -7.16 3.39
N LEU A 21 34.37 -6.43 4.02
CA LEU A 21 34.09 -5.10 4.55
C LEU A 21 33.71 -4.11 3.44
N ALA A 22 34.45 -4.14 2.31
CA ALA A 22 34.14 -3.29 1.16
C ALA A 22 32.77 -3.61 0.55
N LEU A 23 32.40 -4.90 0.48
CA LEU A 23 31.08 -5.33 0.00
C LEU A 23 29.95 -4.83 0.92
N LEU A 24 30.12 -4.93 2.24
CA LEU A 24 29.12 -4.47 3.21
C LEU A 24 28.94 -2.95 3.15
N VAL A 25 30.03 -2.19 2.97
CA VAL A 25 29.99 -0.74 2.80
C VAL A 25 29.32 -0.36 1.47
N ALA A 26 29.63 -1.05 0.38
CA ALA A 26 28.97 -0.82 -0.89
C ALA A 26 27.47 -1.11 -0.80
N LEU A 27 27.08 -2.22 -0.14
CA LEU A 27 25.68 -2.58 0.05
C LEU A 27 24.94 -1.57 0.92
N SER A 28 25.54 -1.08 2.01
CA SER A 28 24.90 -0.09 2.88
C SER A 28 24.71 1.26 2.17
N LEU A 29 25.66 1.67 1.33
CA LEU A 29 25.53 2.88 0.49
C LEU A 29 24.41 2.75 -0.54
N VAL A 30 24.27 1.59 -1.18
CA VAL A 30 23.17 1.33 -2.12
C VAL A 30 21.82 1.36 -1.41
N ILE A 31 21.69 0.73 -0.24
CA ILE A 31 20.45 0.74 0.55
C ILE A 31 20.08 2.18 0.96
N ALA A 32 21.06 2.97 1.40
CA ALA A 32 20.84 4.37 1.77
C ALA A 32 20.44 5.25 0.58
N ALA A 33 21.00 5.01 -0.61
CA ALA A 33 20.64 5.73 -1.83
C ALA A 33 19.26 5.33 -2.40
N CYS A 34 18.82 4.10 -2.12
CA CYS A 34 17.48 3.62 -2.49
C CYS A 34 16.40 3.93 -1.44
N ALA A 35 16.79 4.37 -0.25
CA ALA A 35 15.83 4.87 0.73
C ALA A 35 15.22 6.17 0.18
N GLY A 36 13.90 6.16 -0.01
CA GLY A 36 13.16 7.30 -0.54
C GLY A 36 13.28 8.56 0.33
N PRO A 37 12.68 9.68 -0.11
CA PRO A 37 12.66 10.91 0.68
C PRO A 37 12.20 10.65 2.13
N PRO A 38 12.78 11.35 3.12
CA PRO A 38 12.30 11.24 4.49
C PRO A 38 10.80 11.51 4.52
N GLU A 39 10.07 10.64 5.20
CA GLU A 39 8.63 10.78 5.38
C GLU A 39 8.35 12.17 5.95
N ILE A 40 7.51 12.95 5.25
CA ILE A 40 7.07 14.25 5.75
C ILE A 40 6.34 13.95 7.05
N ALA A 41 6.89 14.41 8.17
CA ALA A 41 6.26 14.26 9.48
C ALA A 41 4.96 15.05 9.48
N VAL A 42 3.86 14.38 9.13
CA VAL A 42 2.51 14.90 9.32
C VAL A 42 2.22 14.73 10.82
N PRO A 43 2.13 15.82 11.61
CA PRO A 43 1.74 15.69 13.01
C PRO A 43 0.43 14.90 13.05
N PRO A 44 0.30 13.90 13.96
CA PRO A 44 -0.91 13.13 14.07
C PRO A 44 -2.09 14.09 14.20
N ALA A 45 -3.10 13.95 13.34
CA ALA A 45 -4.33 14.70 13.52
C ALA A 45 -4.90 14.31 14.89
N ASP A 46 -4.87 15.24 15.84
CA ASP A 46 -5.35 15.01 17.20
C ASP A 46 -6.80 14.49 17.15
N GLY A 47 -7.01 13.28 17.69
CA GLY A 47 -8.34 12.78 18.03
C GLY A 47 -9.04 11.81 17.06
N ILE A 48 -8.48 11.45 15.89
CA ILE A 48 -9.18 10.54 14.94
C ILE A 48 -8.39 9.26 14.66
N ALA A 49 -7.07 9.35 14.52
CA ALA A 49 -6.24 8.21 14.16
C ALA A 49 -6.05 7.19 15.29
N ALA A 50 -6.21 7.60 16.55
CA ALA A 50 -5.98 6.73 17.72
C ALA A 50 -7.12 5.71 17.95
N GLU A 51 -8.33 5.96 17.42
CA GLU A 51 -9.47 5.06 17.58
C GLU A 51 -9.76 4.18 16.35
N LEU A 52 -9.22 4.52 15.18
CA LEU A 52 -9.53 3.82 13.93
C LEU A 52 -8.44 2.79 13.60
N ASP A 53 -8.51 1.60 14.21
CA ASP A 53 -7.68 0.47 13.79
C ASP A 53 -8.19 -0.07 12.44
N VAL A 54 -7.65 0.49 11.35
CA VAL A 54 -7.94 0.05 9.98
C VAL A 54 -7.46 -1.38 9.74
N ALA A 55 -6.46 -1.87 10.47
CA ALA A 55 -5.95 -3.23 10.33
C ALA A 55 -6.90 -4.27 10.93
N GLU A 56 -7.52 -3.97 12.09
CA GLU A 56 -8.53 -4.85 12.70
C GLU A 56 -9.86 -4.84 11.92
N SER A 57 -10.17 -3.73 11.24
CA SER A 57 -11.45 -3.53 10.54
C SER A 57 -11.70 -4.47 9.35
N GLY A 58 -10.73 -5.26 8.89
CA GLY A 58 -10.84 -6.16 7.72
C GLY A 58 -10.77 -5.43 6.37
N ALA A 59 -10.39 -4.16 6.36
CA ALA A 59 -10.32 -3.32 5.15
C ALA A 59 -9.37 -3.89 4.09
N ALA A 60 -8.17 -4.34 4.48
CA ALA A 60 -7.19 -4.92 3.57
C ALA A 60 -7.72 -6.19 2.86
N ALA A 61 -8.44 -7.05 3.59
CA ALA A 61 -9.03 -8.25 3.01
C ALA A 61 -10.13 -7.91 1.98
N ARG A 62 -11.01 -6.95 2.30
CA ARG A 62 -12.06 -6.49 1.38
C ARG A 62 -11.46 -5.82 0.14
N LEU A 63 -10.43 -5.00 0.31
CA LEU A 63 -9.70 -4.40 -0.81
C LEU A 63 -9.05 -5.49 -1.69
N GLY A 64 -8.40 -6.48 -1.06
CA GLY A 64 -7.83 -7.62 -1.78
C GLY A 64 -8.90 -8.38 -2.58
N ALA A 65 -10.10 -8.54 -2.03
CA ALA A 65 -11.23 -9.15 -2.74
C ALA A 65 -11.76 -8.26 -3.88
N SER A 66 -11.87 -6.94 -3.68
CA SER A 66 -12.40 -6.02 -4.69
C SER A 66 -11.53 -5.92 -5.94
N VAL A 67 -10.20 -6.01 -5.82
CA VAL A 67 -9.30 -5.94 -6.99
C VAL A 67 -9.37 -7.17 -7.91
N ARG A 68 -10.06 -8.25 -7.49
CA ARG A 68 -10.25 -9.45 -8.31
C ARG A 68 -11.35 -9.28 -9.36
N PHE A 69 -12.23 -8.29 -9.22
CA PHE A 69 -13.22 -7.95 -10.24
C PHE A 69 -12.52 -7.19 -11.37
N GLN A 70 -12.52 -7.77 -12.58
CA GLN A 70 -11.77 -7.25 -13.73
C GLN A 70 -12.49 -6.07 -14.41
N THR A 71 -12.60 -4.93 -13.72
CA THR A 71 -13.18 -3.67 -14.23
C THR A 71 -12.19 -2.93 -15.15
N ILE A 72 -11.66 -3.62 -16.16
CA ILE A 72 -10.61 -3.12 -17.04
C ILE A 72 -11.20 -2.18 -18.09
N SER A 73 -10.63 -0.99 -18.21
CA SER A 73 -10.97 -0.03 -19.28
C SER A 73 -10.02 -0.22 -20.47
N HIS A 74 -10.58 -0.45 -21.65
CA HIS A 74 -9.83 -0.66 -22.89
C HIS A 74 -9.85 0.58 -23.81
N GLY A 75 -10.32 1.73 -23.30
CA GLY A 75 -10.48 2.98 -24.05
C GLY A 75 -11.94 3.35 -24.33
N PRO A 76 -12.18 4.53 -24.94
CA PRO A 76 -13.51 5.11 -25.08
C PRO A 76 -14.46 4.35 -26.03
N ASP A 77 -13.91 3.67 -27.05
CA ASP A 77 -14.69 2.93 -28.04
C ASP A 77 -14.88 1.45 -27.68
N ALA A 78 -14.27 1.01 -26.59
CA ALA A 78 -14.36 -0.38 -26.15
C ALA A 78 -15.60 -0.62 -25.27
N PRO A 79 -16.19 -1.82 -25.31
CA PRO A 79 -17.29 -2.14 -24.43
C PRO A 79 -16.86 -2.06 -22.95
N VAL A 80 -17.73 -1.49 -22.12
CA VAL A 80 -17.52 -1.43 -20.68
C VAL A 80 -17.63 -2.84 -20.09
N ALA A 81 -16.79 -3.15 -19.09
CA ALA A 81 -16.82 -4.39 -18.34
C ALA A 81 -18.03 -4.49 -17.40
N GLY A 82 -19.25 -4.41 -17.94
CA GLY A 82 -20.50 -4.25 -17.20
C GLY A 82 -20.74 -5.33 -16.16
N ASP A 83 -20.55 -6.60 -16.52
CA ASP A 83 -20.73 -7.72 -15.59
C ASP A 83 -19.71 -7.68 -14.43
N ALA A 84 -18.48 -7.24 -14.69
CA ALA A 84 -17.46 -7.08 -13.64
C ALA A 84 -17.84 -5.95 -12.68
N PHE A 85 -18.37 -4.84 -13.18
CA PHE A 85 -18.90 -3.76 -12.35
C PHE A 85 -20.10 -4.21 -11.52
N ALA A 86 -21.05 -4.95 -12.11
CA ALA A 86 -22.19 -5.50 -11.39
C ALA A 86 -21.76 -6.46 -10.27
N GLY A 87 -20.76 -7.32 -10.55
CA GLY A 87 -20.15 -8.19 -9.55
C GLY A 87 -19.50 -7.40 -8.41
N LEU A 88 -18.76 -6.34 -8.73
CA LEU A 88 -18.16 -5.45 -7.74
C LEU A 88 -19.23 -4.74 -6.90
N HIS A 89 -20.32 -4.25 -7.51
CA HIS A 89 -21.41 -3.59 -6.79
C HIS A 89 -22.08 -4.53 -5.78
N ASN A 90 -22.37 -5.77 -6.19
CA ASN A 90 -22.94 -6.79 -5.29
C ASN A 90 -21.99 -7.11 -4.14
N PHE A 91 -20.70 -7.29 -4.44
CA PHE A 91 -19.68 -7.53 -3.42
C PHE A 91 -19.59 -6.38 -2.40
N LEU A 92 -19.66 -5.13 -2.84
CA LEU A 92 -19.66 -3.97 -1.95
C LEU A 92 -20.92 -3.94 -1.07
N ALA A 93 -22.08 -4.30 -1.61
CA ALA A 93 -23.33 -4.38 -0.85
C ALA A 93 -23.26 -5.43 0.27
N GLU A 94 -22.71 -6.60 -0.04
CA GLU A 94 -22.51 -7.70 0.92
C GLU A 94 -21.44 -7.37 1.96
N SER A 95 -20.34 -6.74 1.52
CA SER A 95 -19.17 -6.48 2.38
C SER A 95 -19.32 -5.27 3.29
N LEU A 96 -20.19 -4.32 2.92
CA LEU A 96 -20.41 -3.06 3.62
C LEU A 96 -21.92 -2.80 3.84
N PRO A 97 -22.63 -3.71 4.55
CA PRO A 97 -24.09 -3.63 4.70
C PRO A 97 -24.54 -2.37 5.43
N LYS A 98 -23.77 -1.91 6.43
CA LYS A 98 -24.07 -0.66 7.16
C LYS A 98 -23.95 0.57 6.26
N VAL A 99 -22.92 0.63 5.42
CA VAL A 99 -22.72 1.74 4.48
C VAL A 99 -23.90 1.80 3.50
N HIS A 100 -24.27 0.66 2.93
CA HIS A 100 -25.39 0.55 1.99
C HIS A 100 -26.76 0.85 2.60
N ALA A 101 -26.92 0.61 3.91
CA ALA A 101 -28.17 0.92 4.61
C ALA A 101 -28.27 2.37 5.09
N THR A 102 -27.12 3.03 5.32
CA THR A 102 -27.08 4.34 6.01
C THR A 102 -26.84 5.50 5.05
N LEU A 103 -26.03 5.29 4.02
CA LEU A 103 -25.70 6.33 3.06
C LEU A 103 -26.69 6.32 1.90
N GLU A 104 -26.97 7.51 1.37
CA GLU A 104 -27.69 7.64 0.12
C GLU A 104 -26.79 7.16 -1.02
N ARG A 105 -27.34 6.36 -1.93
CA ARG A 105 -26.58 5.72 -3.01
C ARG A 105 -27.22 6.01 -4.36
N GLU A 106 -26.41 6.51 -5.27
CA GLU A 106 -26.81 6.79 -6.64
C GLU A 106 -25.94 5.97 -7.62
N THR A 107 -26.56 5.43 -8.66
CA THR A 107 -25.86 4.77 -9.76
C THR A 107 -25.87 5.68 -10.98
N VAL A 108 -24.69 6.10 -11.42
CA VAL A 108 -24.51 6.99 -12.58
C VAL A 108 -24.00 6.19 -13.77
N SER A 109 -24.63 6.38 -14.93
CA SER A 109 -24.28 5.70 -16.19
C SER A 109 -24.22 4.16 -16.06
N GLY A 110 -24.98 3.57 -15.13
CA GLY A 110 -25.08 2.13 -14.90
C GLY A 110 -23.89 1.47 -14.19
N HIS A 111 -22.76 2.16 -13.99
CA HIS A 111 -21.52 1.53 -13.50
C HIS A 111 -20.84 2.29 -12.36
N SER A 112 -21.01 3.61 -12.28
CA SER A 112 -20.46 4.42 -11.19
C SER A 112 -21.40 4.40 -10.00
N LEU A 113 -20.85 4.25 -8.79
CA LEU A 113 -21.59 4.39 -7.54
C LEU A 113 -21.14 5.66 -6.84
N ILE A 114 -22.10 6.51 -6.48
CA ILE A 114 -21.90 7.67 -5.61
C ILE A 114 -22.58 7.35 -4.29
N TYR A 115 -21.85 7.51 -3.19
CA TYR A 115 -22.38 7.43 -1.84
C TYR A 115 -22.37 8.81 -1.22
N THR A 116 -23.53 9.31 -0.83
CA THR A 116 -23.69 10.59 -0.18
C THR A 116 -23.90 10.38 1.31
N TRP A 117 -22.96 10.89 2.10
CA TRP A 117 -23.13 11.01 3.54
C TRP A 117 -23.56 12.43 3.89
N HIS A 118 -24.82 12.58 4.26
CA HIS A 118 -25.36 13.85 4.73
C HIS A 118 -24.65 14.33 6.00
N GLY A 119 -24.04 15.50 5.90
CA GLY A 119 -23.42 16.19 7.03
C GLY A 119 -24.48 16.70 8.02
N ARG A 120 -24.06 17.03 9.24
CA ARG A 120 -24.95 17.59 10.26
C ARG A 120 -25.47 18.99 9.92
N ASP A 121 -24.71 19.74 9.13
CA ASP A 121 -25.06 21.09 8.69
C ASP A 121 -25.07 21.10 7.15
N PRO A 122 -26.26 21.22 6.53
CA PRO A 122 -26.41 21.13 5.08
C PRO A 122 -25.93 22.38 4.33
N GLU A 123 -25.61 23.48 5.02
CA GLU A 123 -25.11 24.71 4.37
C GLU A 123 -23.63 24.60 3.97
N HIS A 124 -22.92 23.60 4.48
CA HIS A 124 -21.54 23.35 4.09
C HIS A 124 -21.46 22.76 2.68
N ARG A 125 -20.45 23.19 1.92
CA ARG A 125 -20.19 22.63 0.60
C ARG A 125 -19.81 21.14 0.70
N PRO A 126 -20.32 20.29 -0.20
CA PRO A 126 -19.93 18.89 -0.24
C PRO A 126 -18.43 18.77 -0.57
N ILE A 127 -17.80 17.73 -0.02
CA ILE A 127 -16.41 17.37 -0.30
C ILE A 127 -16.44 16.14 -1.22
N LEU A 128 -15.87 16.28 -2.41
CA LEU A 128 -15.62 15.19 -3.34
C LEU A 128 -14.14 15.25 -3.71
N CYS A 129 -13.40 14.17 -3.42
CA CYS A 129 -11.97 14.05 -3.70
C CYS A 129 -11.73 13.18 -4.92
#